data_AF-M4BVR6-F1
#
_entry.id   AF-M4BVR6-F1
#
_cell.length_a   1.000
_cell.length_b   1.000
_cell.length_c   1.000
_cell.angle_alpha   90.00
_cell.angle_beta   90.00
_cell.angle_gamma   90.00
#
_symmetry.space_group_name_H-M   'P 1'
#
loop_
_entity.id
_entity.type
_entity.pdbx_description
1 polymer ?
#
loop_
_entity_poly.entity_id
_entity_poly.type
_entity_poly.pdbx_seq_one_letter_code
_entity_poly.pdbx_strand_id
1 'polypeptide(L)'
;MMSVDDSVDIVLQESLPLDVMCLEAHEADGCVLAESIRSTFSVVERIAAGDTPTRTLKPGQVSYVATGCPVPNGADAVVKIEDTSSVDDHEEKTEVAVTILKAAKAGQNIRPIGSDICPGEVLVNGHELISAAEIGLLATAGITEVVAHRKPVVGVLSTGSELVESFQGETTPGKIRDSNRPMLLALISGWGAKTLQLGVCSDRKEELKELIMKALEKVDVLVASGGVSMGEHDYVKPLLEELGTVHFGRLLMKPGKPTTFATLNVGGKKKLVFALPGNPVSAFTTCHLLVRPALQRLRGLPLAKCRNATVSAVLTHSIKLDADRPEFHRACLIWDSTEHKFLATSTGRQISSRLLSCRNANALLCLPAGTEAPEGHAVAALMLDSTFGNATDAMAAMSTPIQNAESSFQTSAPRKYNAPDRIFRAGLLTISDRVYAGTVRDMSGPAMAGALRQVDKVRIEVVSAKVVPDEVDQIQAVVKEWPKPSRCYTRSSQGSTGQRNSRVSYKDARKLAQDYSESRAVSSCGRHSEKDAHCNSAGKTESCCRKLFCNCRSAASCASFDSRFGARTSPREFKLTVYVMEASGDCGVMILHT
;
A
#
# COMPACT_ATOMS: atom_id res chain seq x y z
N MET A 1 -6.95 17.55 17.47
CA MET A 1 -5.92 17.57 16.42
C MET A 1 -4.99 16.38 16.63
N MET A 2 -4.22 16.04 15.61
CA MET A 2 -3.11 15.09 15.66
C MET A 2 -2.06 15.48 14.61
N SER A 3 -0.80 15.06 14.81
CA SER A 3 0.26 15.26 13.80
C SER A 3 -0.11 14.61 12.47
N VAL A 4 0.28 15.24 11.36
CA VAL A 4 0.15 14.67 10.01
C VAL A 4 0.88 13.32 9.92
N ASP A 5 2.05 13.16 10.54
CA ASP A 5 2.83 11.91 10.52
C ASP A 5 2.08 10.70 11.14
N ASP A 6 1.21 10.97 12.13
CA ASP A 6 0.39 9.96 12.81
C ASP A 6 -1.00 9.79 12.17
N SER A 7 -1.35 10.63 11.18
CA SER A 7 -2.67 10.70 10.56
C SER A 7 -2.90 9.67 9.44
N VAL A 8 -1.88 8.88 9.09
CA VAL A 8 -1.95 7.80 8.10
C VAL A 8 -3.04 6.78 8.46
N ASP A 9 -3.92 6.45 7.50
CA ASP A 9 -5.11 5.62 7.73
C ASP A 9 -6.07 6.22 8.80
N ILE A 10 -6.10 7.54 8.95
CA ILE A 10 -7.13 8.28 9.69
C ILE A 10 -8.01 9.05 8.68
N VAL A 11 -9.28 9.25 9.04
CA VAL A 11 -10.24 10.00 8.22
C VAL A 11 -10.31 11.44 8.70
N LEU A 12 -10.19 12.39 7.80
CA LEU A 12 -10.25 13.83 8.11
C LEU A 12 -11.68 14.24 8.55
N GLN A 13 -11.83 15.20 9.46
CA GLN A 13 -13.16 15.70 9.87
C GLN A 13 -13.67 16.82 8.96
N GLU A 14 -12.77 17.72 8.55
CA GLU A 14 -13.08 18.99 7.87
C GLU A 14 -12.18 19.13 6.64
N SER A 15 -12.65 19.76 5.56
CA SER A 15 -11.82 19.97 4.37
C SER A 15 -10.70 20.97 4.64
N LEU A 16 -9.50 20.72 4.08
CA LEU A 16 -8.34 21.59 4.23
C LEU A 16 -8.06 22.33 2.90
N PRO A 17 -8.40 23.63 2.80
CA PRO A 17 -7.98 24.46 1.67
C PRO A 17 -6.49 24.83 1.78
N LEU A 18 -5.87 25.14 0.65
CA LEU A 18 -4.54 25.74 0.60
C LEU A 18 -4.60 27.21 1.02
N ASP A 19 -4.01 27.53 2.18
CA ASP A 19 -3.76 28.93 2.54
C ASP A 19 -2.69 29.55 1.62
N VAL A 20 -2.89 30.83 1.30
CA VAL A 20 -2.44 31.48 0.05
C VAL A 20 -0.91 31.59 -0.16
N MET A 21 -0.07 31.28 0.83
CA MET A 21 1.35 31.70 0.86
C MET A 21 2.40 30.67 0.40
N CYS A 22 2.04 29.41 0.08
CA CYS A 22 3.06 28.35 0.05
C CYS A 22 3.74 28.04 -1.31
N LEU A 23 3.25 28.53 -2.46
CA LEU A 23 3.76 28.12 -3.79
C LEU A 23 3.92 29.29 -4.79
N GLU A 24 4.59 30.37 -4.38
CA GLU A 24 5.10 31.38 -5.32
C GLU A 24 6.39 30.90 -6.01
N ALA A 25 6.26 30.12 -7.08
CA ALA A 25 7.38 29.79 -7.96
C ALA A 25 6.94 29.70 -9.42
N HIS A 26 7.60 30.47 -10.29
CA HIS A 26 7.61 30.20 -11.72
C HIS A 26 8.71 29.19 -12.03
N GLU A 27 8.43 27.90 -12.01
CA GLU A 27 9.45 26.87 -12.25
C GLU A 27 9.73 26.65 -13.73
N ALA A 28 10.98 26.29 -14.09
CA ALA A 28 11.32 25.92 -15.46
C ALA A 28 12.52 24.98 -15.63
N ASP A 29 12.61 24.32 -16.80
CA ASP A 29 13.66 23.35 -17.17
C ASP A 29 14.68 23.93 -18.19
N GLY A 30 15.86 24.41 -17.77
CA GLY A 30 17.02 24.57 -18.67
C GLY A 30 17.66 25.97 -18.75
N CYS A 31 17.61 26.60 -19.93
CA CYS A 31 18.19 27.91 -20.22
C CYS A 31 17.07 28.89 -20.58
N VAL A 32 17.03 30.03 -19.89
CA VAL A 32 15.95 31.02 -19.95
C VAL A 32 16.22 32.06 -21.03
N LEU A 33 15.23 32.32 -21.88
CA LEU A 33 15.28 33.32 -22.96
C LEU A 33 14.42 34.55 -22.67
N ALA A 34 14.90 35.70 -23.14
CA ALA A 34 14.11 36.92 -23.31
C ALA A 34 13.55 37.08 -24.74
N GLU A 35 14.07 36.33 -25.73
CA GLU A 35 13.60 36.33 -27.12
C GLU A 35 13.61 34.92 -27.72
N SER A 36 12.46 34.49 -28.25
CA SER A 36 12.22 33.14 -28.80
C SER A 36 12.86 32.89 -30.18
N ILE A 37 14.17 33.20 -30.35
CA ILE A 37 14.90 33.06 -31.63
C ILE A 37 16.08 32.08 -31.54
N ARG A 38 16.46 31.49 -32.68
CA ARG A 38 17.72 30.72 -32.83
C ARG A 38 18.89 31.70 -32.96
N SER A 39 19.62 31.93 -31.88
CA SER A 39 20.81 32.78 -31.86
C SER A 39 21.79 32.33 -30.77
N THR A 40 22.93 33.00 -30.70
CA THR A 40 23.90 32.91 -29.61
C THR A 40 23.68 34.07 -28.64
N PHE A 41 23.63 33.78 -27.34
CA PHE A 41 23.27 34.75 -26.29
C PHE A 41 24.31 34.74 -25.16
N SER A 42 24.52 35.91 -24.56
CA SER A 42 25.41 36.06 -23.39
C SER A 42 24.77 35.51 -22.12
N VAL A 43 25.51 34.67 -21.39
CA VAL A 43 25.06 34.10 -20.11
C VAL A 43 25.27 35.13 -19.00
N VAL A 44 24.21 35.55 -18.31
CA VAL A 44 24.30 36.62 -17.29
C VAL A 44 24.15 36.13 -15.85
N GLU A 45 23.60 34.94 -15.63
CA GLU A 45 23.39 34.33 -14.32
C GLU A 45 23.27 32.80 -14.45
N ARG A 46 23.59 32.07 -13.37
CA ARG A 46 23.27 30.65 -13.21
C ARG A 46 22.52 30.48 -11.89
N ILE A 47 21.28 30.02 -11.97
CA ILE A 47 20.34 29.91 -10.84
C ILE A 47 20.23 28.44 -10.46
N ALA A 48 20.73 28.06 -9.28
CA ALA A 48 20.69 26.70 -8.78
C ALA A 48 19.44 26.45 -7.91
N ALA A 49 19.19 25.17 -7.57
CA ALA A 49 18.01 24.69 -6.84
C ALA A 49 17.95 25.17 -5.37
N GLY A 50 17.69 26.45 -5.18
CA GLY A 50 17.83 27.16 -3.90
C GLY A 50 17.70 28.66 -4.07
N ASP A 51 18.17 29.15 -5.21
CA ASP A 51 18.43 30.56 -5.43
C ASP A 51 17.23 31.28 -6.04
N THR A 52 17.15 32.58 -5.74
CA THR A 52 16.24 33.51 -6.42
C THR A 52 17.05 34.29 -7.45
N PRO A 53 16.55 34.50 -8.68
CA PRO A 53 17.19 35.35 -9.67
C PRO A 53 17.51 36.75 -9.13
N THR A 54 18.77 37.16 -9.24
CA THR A 54 19.23 38.50 -8.84
C THR A 54 19.20 39.49 -10.00
N ARG A 55 19.08 39.01 -11.25
CA ARG A 55 19.13 39.82 -12.47
C ARG A 55 17.82 39.73 -13.25
N THR A 56 17.41 40.85 -13.84
CA THR A 56 16.36 40.89 -14.86
C THR A 56 17.00 40.67 -16.23
N LEU A 57 16.47 39.73 -17.01
CA LEU A 57 16.94 39.47 -18.37
C LEU A 57 16.58 40.62 -19.32
N LYS A 58 17.52 40.93 -20.21
CA LYS A 58 17.32 41.87 -21.33
C LYS A 58 17.39 41.10 -22.66
N PRO A 59 16.84 41.65 -23.76
CA PRO A 59 17.08 41.13 -25.10
C PRO A 59 18.58 40.86 -25.36
N GLY A 60 18.90 39.72 -25.99
CA GLY A 60 20.29 39.27 -26.18
C GLY A 60 20.95 38.56 -24.99
N GLN A 61 20.25 38.38 -23.87
CA GLN A 61 20.76 37.75 -22.65
C GLN A 61 19.97 36.49 -22.25
N VAL A 62 20.66 35.59 -21.55
CA VAL A 62 20.08 34.35 -21.01
C VAL A 62 20.64 34.01 -19.62
N SER A 63 19.88 33.24 -18.85
CA SER A 63 20.35 32.65 -17.59
C SER A 63 20.20 31.13 -17.64
N TYR A 64 21.09 30.40 -16.96
CA TYR A 64 20.81 29.00 -16.65
C TYR A 64 19.86 28.91 -15.46
N VAL A 65 18.86 28.02 -15.55
CA VAL A 65 17.90 27.74 -14.49
C VAL A 65 17.78 26.22 -14.28
N ALA A 66 18.03 25.76 -13.06
CA ALA A 66 17.74 24.37 -12.70
C ALA A 66 16.22 24.16 -12.57
N THR A 67 15.76 22.92 -12.84
CA THR A 67 14.36 22.52 -12.62
C THR A 67 13.90 22.89 -11.21
N GLY A 68 12.71 23.49 -11.09
CA GLY A 68 12.14 23.94 -9.81
C GLY A 68 12.60 25.32 -9.34
N CYS A 69 13.44 26.03 -10.09
CA CYS A 69 13.88 27.38 -9.71
C CYS A 69 12.98 28.48 -10.29
N PRO A 70 12.80 29.63 -9.60
CA PRO A 70 12.08 30.77 -10.14
C PRO A 70 12.70 31.30 -11.44
N VAL A 71 11.86 31.53 -12.44
CA VAL A 71 12.23 32.16 -13.71
C VAL A 71 12.53 33.66 -13.49
N PRO A 72 13.66 34.19 -14.00
CA PRO A 72 14.00 35.61 -13.94
C PRO A 72 12.95 36.53 -14.57
N ASN A 73 12.79 37.72 -14.00
CA ASN A 73 12.04 38.80 -14.65
C ASN A 73 12.61 39.11 -16.04
N GLY A 74 11.75 39.41 -17.01
CA GLY A 74 12.13 39.68 -18.41
C GLY A 74 12.28 38.42 -19.28
N ALA A 75 12.13 37.23 -18.72
CA ALA A 75 12.02 35.99 -19.47
C ALA A 75 10.63 35.79 -20.10
N ASP A 76 10.56 35.13 -21.26
CA ASP A 76 9.30 34.67 -21.86
C ASP A 76 9.22 33.14 -22.05
N ALA A 77 10.35 32.43 -22.10
CA ALA A 77 10.41 30.99 -22.35
C ALA A 77 11.68 30.34 -21.80
N VAL A 78 11.66 29.00 -21.67
CA VAL A 78 12.85 28.22 -21.30
C VAL A 78 13.11 27.09 -22.30
N VAL A 79 14.35 26.98 -22.75
CA VAL A 79 14.86 25.95 -23.67
C VAL A 79 15.64 24.92 -22.86
N LYS A 80 15.34 23.64 -23.06
CA LYS A 80 16.03 22.56 -22.36
C LYS A 80 17.48 22.48 -22.81
N ILE A 81 18.40 22.14 -21.91
CA ILE A 81 19.84 22.20 -22.19
C ILE A 81 20.27 21.32 -23.38
N GLU A 82 19.53 20.24 -23.68
CA GLU A 82 19.74 19.38 -24.84
C GLU A 82 19.37 20.02 -26.19
N ASP A 83 18.57 21.10 -26.17
CA ASP A 83 18.25 21.95 -27.33
C ASP A 83 19.22 23.18 -27.40
N THR A 84 20.37 23.14 -26.69
CA THR A 84 21.40 24.20 -26.65
C THR A 84 22.83 23.67 -26.91
N SER A 85 23.77 24.57 -27.22
CA SER A 85 25.22 24.28 -27.30
C SER A 85 26.01 25.39 -26.62
N SER A 86 26.98 25.03 -25.76
CA SER A 86 27.90 26.02 -25.17
C SER A 86 28.78 26.67 -26.25
N VAL A 87 29.25 27.87 -25.94
CA VAL A 87 30.29 28.60 -26.67
C VAL A 87 31.35 28.97 -25.64
N ASP A 88 32.47 28.26 -25.69
CA ASP A 88 33.56 28.39 -24.72
C ASP A 88 34.64 29.32 -25.25
N ASP A 89 35.27 30.10 -24.36
CA ASP A 89 36.50 30.82 -24.67
C ASP A 89 37.62 29.82 -24.98
N HIS A 90 38.32 30.03 -26.10
CA HIS A 90 39.40 29.17 -26.55
C HIS A 90 40.64 29.21 -25.64
N GLU A 91 40.85 30.29 -24.88
CA GLU A 91 42.01 30.43 -23.98
C GLU A 91 41.70 29.90 -22.57
N GLU A 92 40.57 30.28 -21.98
CA GLU A 92 40.23 29.93 -20.59
C GLU A 92 39.35 28.67 -20.44
N LYS A 93 38.73 28.17 -21.52
CA LYS A 93 37.69 27.10 -21.49
C LYS A 93 36.50 27.43 -20.58
N THR A 94 36.22 28.71 -20.42
CA THR A 94 35.05 29.23 -19.71
C THR A 94 33.92 29.45 -20.71
N GLU A 95 32.72 28.97 -20.40
CA GLU A 95 31.54 29.22 -21.24
C GLU A 95 31.18 30.72 -21.17
N VAL A 96 31.27 31.41 -22.31
CA VAL A 96 30.99 32.85 -22.43
C VAL A 96 29.61 33.14 -23.03
N ALA A 97 29.08 32.21 -23.81
CA ALA A 97 27.76 32.31 -24.43
C ALA A 97 27.15 30.92 -24.65
N VAL A 98 25.86 30.89 -24.97
CA VAL A 98 25.14 29.66 -25.34
C VAL A 98 24.33 29.88 -26.61
N THR A 99 24.32 28.88 -27.49
CA THR A 99 23.62 28.89 -28.77
C THR A 99 22.36 28.06 -28.69
N ILE A 100 21.22 28.66 -29.03
CA ILE A 100 19.90 28.01 -29.02
C ILE A 100 19.69 27.28 -30.36
N LEU A 101 19.69 25.95 -30.31
CA LEU A 101 19.55 25.09 -31.50
C LEU A 101 18.10 25.02 -32.01
N LYS A 102 17.14 25.42 -31.17
CA LYS A 102 15.71 25.33 -31.45
C LYS A 102 14.95 26.45 -30.75
N ALA A 103 14.26 27.26 -31.53
CA ALA A 103 13.42 28.34 -31.01
C ALA A 103 12.34 27.78 -30.07
N ALA A 104 12.12 28.48 -28.96
CA ALA A 104 11.01 28.25 -28.05
C ALA A 104 9.73 28.94 -28.53
N LYS A 105 8.66 28.78 -27.75
CA LYS A 105 7.48 29.66 -27.79
C LYS A 105 7.38 30.35 -26.43
N ALA A 106 6.78 31.54 -26.39
CA ALA A 106 6.40 32.17 -25.12
C ALA A 106 5.59 31.20 -24.24
N GLY A 107 5.90 31.18 -22.95
CA GLY A 107 5.37 30.25 -21.94
C GLY A 107 5.94 28.82 -21.99
N GLN A 108 6.80 28.47 -22.95
CA GLN A 108 7.29 27.10 -23.09
C GLN A 108 8.21 26.72 -21.93
N ASN A 109 7.92 25.56 -21.31
CA ASN A 109 8.62 25.01 -20.15
C ASN A 109 8.61 25.93 -18.91
N ILE A 110 7.69 26.89 -18.82
CA ILE A 110 7.43 27.69 -17.61
C ILE A 110 6.16 27.17 -16.94
N ARG A 111 6.20 26.95 -15.62
CA ARG A 111 5.01 26.68 -14.80
C ARG A 111 4.47 28.00 -14.23
N PRO A 112 3.21 28.37 -14.48
CA PRO A 112 2.58 29.51 -13.81
C PRO A 112 2.46 29.28 -12.30
N ILE A 113 2.50 30.35 -11.51
CA ILE A 113 2.15 30.29 -10.08
C ILE A 113 0.73 29.72 -9.94
N GLY A 114 0.58 28.73 -9.06
CA GLY A 114 -0.69 28.02 -8.84
C GLY A 114 -1.10 27.04 -9.94
N SER A 115 -0.21 26.66 -10.87
CA SER A 115 -0.57 25.72 -11.96
C SER A 115 -0.89 24.30 -11.50
N ASP A 116 -0.32 23.87 -10.38
CA ASP A 116 -0.55 22.53 -9.80
C ASP A 116 -1.63 22.55 -8.71
N ILE A 117 -1.72 23.63 -7.93
CA ILE A 117 -2.75 23.86 -6.89
C ILE A 117 -3.04 25.36 -6.80
N CYS A 118 -4.30 25.76 -6.96
CA CYS A 118 -4.69 27.16 -6.80
C CYS A 118 -4.81 27.57 -5.32
N PRO A 119 -4.47 28.82 -4.95
CA PRO A 119 -4.78 29.34 -3.62
C PRO A 119 -6.29 29.22 -3.30
N GLY A 120 -6.62 28.71 -2.11
CA GLY A 120 -7.99 28.42 -1.69
C GLY A 120 -8.59 27.12 -2.24
N GLU A 121 -7.88 26.35 -3.08
CA GLU A 121 -8.31 25.03 -3.53
C GLU A 121 -8.24 24.00 -2.40
N VAL A 122 -9.17 23.04 -2.38
CA VAL A 122 -9.24 22.01 -1.33
C VAL A 122 -8.22 20.91 -1.61
N LEU A 123 -7.20 20.81 -0.75
CA LEU A 123 -6.14 19.81 -0.81
C LEU A 123 -6.66 18.41 -0.49
N VAL A 124 -7.48 18.31 0.55
CA VAL A 124 -8.08 17.06 1.05
C VAL A 124 -9.48 17.36 1.56
N ASN A 125 -10.48 16.59 1.14
CA ASN A 125 -11.85 16.80 1.61
C ASN A 125 -12.07 16.20 3.01
N GLY A 126 -12.94 16.84 3.79
CA GLY A 126 -13.50 16.25 5.00
C GLY A 126 -14.16 14.89 4.70
N HIS A 127 -14.07 13.97 5.65
CA HIS A 127 -14.52 12.57 5.53
C HIS A 127 -13.74 11.69 4.53
N GLU A 128 -12.57 12.13 4.06
CA GLU A 128 -11.65 11.30 3.27
C GLU A 128 -10.52 10.68 4.11
N LEU A 129 -10.01 9.55 3.63
CA LEU A 129 -8.93 8.80 4.28
C LEU A 129 -7.59 9.41 3.87
N ILE A 130 -6.74 9.72 4.84
CA ILE A 130 -5.39 10.22 4.58
C ILE A 130 -4.50 9.04 4.18
N SER A 131 -4.13 8.98 2.90
CA SER A 131 -3.14 8.05 2.34
C SER A 131 -1.79 8.75 2.13
N ALA A 132 -0.79 8.04 1.61
CA ALA A 132 0.53 8.62 1.31
C ALA A 132 0.47 9.85 0.38
N ALA A 133 -0.52 9.93 -0.53
CA ALA A 133 -0.69 11.09 -1.41
C ALA A 133 -1.17 12.33 -0.64
N GLU A 134 -2.18 12.18 0.23
CA GLU A 134 -2.68 13.27 1.06
C GLU A 134 -1.62 13.74 2.07
N ILE A 135 -0.80 12.84 2.63
CA ILE A 135 0.37 13.23 3.45
C ILE A 135 1.31 14.14 2.65
N GLY A 136 1.60 13.78 1.39
CA GLY A 136 2.43 14.59 0.49
C GLY A 136 1.83 15.97 0.21
N LEU A 137 0.53 16.06 -0.05
CA LEU A 137 -0.17 17.33 -0.28
C LEU A 137 -0.18 18.23 0.96
N LEU A 138 -0.52 17.67 2.12
CA LEU A 138 -0.49 18.39 3.41
C LEU A 138 0.92 18.91 3.72
N ALA A 139 1.94 18.08 3.44
CA ALA A 139 3.34 18.46 3.57
C ALA A 139 3.74 19.61 2.63
N THR A 140 3.36 19.55 1.34
CA THR A 140 3.62 20.63 0.36
C THR A 140 2.97 21.95 0.80
N ALA A 141 1.81 21.89 1.44
CA ALA A 141 1.13 23.05 2.02
C ALA A 141 1.67 23.48 3.40
N GLY A 142 2.71 22.84 3.94
CA GLY A 142 3.28 23.15 5.26
C GLY A 142 2.36 22.79 6.45
N ILE A 143 1.29 22.02 6.22
CA ILE A 143 0.34 21.63 7.26
C ILE A 143 0.97 20.53 8.14
N THR A 144 1.03 20.77 9.44
CA THR A 144 1.67 19.86 10.42
C THR A 144 0.69 19.14 11.34
N GLU A 145 -0.52 19.68 11.53
CA GLU A 145 -1.58 19.08 12.33
C GLU A 145 -2.92 19.07 11.61
N VAL A 146 -3.75 18.06 11.90
CA VAL A 146 -5.09 17.89 11.30
C VAL A 146 -6.18 17.55 12.32
N VAL A 147 -7.42 17.95 12.02
CA VAL A 147 -8.61 17.53 12.77
C VAL A 147 -9.17 16.26 12.13
N ALA A 148 -9.02 15.13 12.82
CA ALA A 148 -9.32 13.81 12.25
C ALA A 148 -10.18 12.93 13.19
N HIS A 149 -10.94 11.99 12.63
CA HIS A 149 -11.83 11.08 13.36
C HIS A 149 -11.02 10.04 14.13
N ARG A 150 -11.29 9.87 15.43
CA ARG A 150 -10.63 8.82 16.21
C ARG A 150 -10.99 7.42 15.71
N LYS A 151 -10.00 6.53 15.61
CA LYS A 151 -10.24 5.09 15.38
C LYS A 151 -11.12 4.52 16.52
N PRO A 152 -12.25 3.82 16.22
CA PRO A 152 -13.15 3.27 17.22
C PRO A 152 -12.48 2.13 18.00
N VAL A 153 -12.90 1.94 19.25
CA VAL A 153 -12.50 0.82 20.09
C VAL A 153 -13.55 -0.30 20.01
N VAL A 154 -13.11 -1.51 19.68
CA VAL A 154 -13.98 -2.67 19.45
C VAL A 154 -13.62 -3.81 20.41
N GLY A 155 -14.53 -4.16 21.30
CA GLY A 155 -14.39 -5.31 22.19
C GLY A 155 -14.85 -6.59 21.49
N VAL A 156 -14.10 -7.68 21.64
CA VAL A 156 -14.49 -9.00 21.10
C VAL A 156 -14.60 -10.03 22.23
N LEU A 157 -15.78 -10.63 22.35
CA LEU A 157 -16.17 -11.62 23.34
C LEU A 157 -16.67 -12.89 22.64
N SER A 158 -16.36 -14.07 23.18
CA SER A 158 -17.04 -15.31 22.81
C SER A 158 -17.83 -15.88 23.98
N THR A 159 -18.98 -16.48 23.69
CA THR A 159 -19.87 -17.10 24.68
C THR A 159 -20.13 -18.54 24.29
N GLY A 160 -20.03 -19.46 25.24
CA GLY A 160 -20.32 -20.86 25.02
C GLY A 160 -19.65 -21.74 26.05
N SER A 161 -20.43 -22.55 26.75
CA SER A 161 -19.94 -23.48 27.77
C SER A 161 -19.12 -24.64 27.19
N GLU A 162 -19.14 -24.85 25.87
CA GLU A 162 -18.26 -25.75 25.14
C GLU A 162 -16.85 -25.18 24.90
N LEU A 163 -16.66 -23.86 25.06
CA LEU A 163 -15.43 -23.20 24.65
C LEU A 163 -14.28 -23.39 25.65
N VAL A 164 -13.06 -23.45 25.11
CA VAL A 164 -11.78 -23.30 25.82
C VAL A 164 -10.87 -22.33 25.07
N GLU A 165 -9.82 -21.84 25.72
CA GLU A 165 -8.97 -20.76 25.18
C GLU A 165 -8.26 -21.14 23.87
N SER A 166 -8.16 -20.18 22.95
CA SER A 166 -7.86 -20.39 21.51
C SER A 166 -6.58 -21.19 21.22
N PHE A 167 -5.50 -20.92 21.94
CA PHE A 167 -4.16 -21.49 21.67
C PHE A 167 -3.57 -22.30 22.82
N GLN A 168 -4.10 -22.12 24.04
CA GLN A 168 -3.61 -22.75 25.27
C GLN A 168 -4.65 -23.69 25.91
N GLY A 169 -5.89 -23.71 25.41
CA GLY A 169 -6.95 -24.56 25.93
C GLY A 169 -6.73 -26.04 25.61
N GLU A 170 -6.75 -26.88 26.64
CA GLU A 170 -6.90 -28.33 26.50
C GLU A 170 -8.32 -28.69 26.08
N THR A 171 -8.45 -29.60 25.12
CA THR A 171 -9.73 -30.04 24.56
C THR A 171 -10.10 -31.41 25.12
N THR A 172 -11.06 -31.44 26.04
CA THR A 172 -11.72 -32.66 26.53
C THR A 172 -12.96 -32.98 25.68
N PRO A 173 -13.57 -34.18 25.80
CA PRO A 173 -14.82 -34.50 25.11
C PRO A 173 -15.91 -33.45 25.39
N GLY A 174 -16.57 -32.95 24.34
CA GLY A 174 -17.55 -31.87 24.43
C GLY A 174 -16.97 -30.46 24.50
N LYS A 175 -15.63 -30.29 24.51
CA LYS A 175 -14.97 -28.97 24.44
C LYS A 175 -14.33 -28.70 23.09
N ILE A 176 -14.41 -27.45 22.62
CA ILE A 176 -13.77 -26.95 21.40
C ILE A 176 -13.02 -25.64 21.68
N ARG A 177 -11.96 -25.36 20.90
CA ARG A 177 -11.21 -24.11 21.04
C ARG A 177 -11.97 -22.94 20.43
N ASP A 178 -11.98 -21.80 21.12
CA ASP A 178 -12.49 -20.54 20.60
C ASP A 178 -11.66 -20.10 19.38
N SER A 179 -12.24 -20.28 18.19
CA SER A 179 -11.66 -19.83 16.92
C SER A 179 -12.25 -18.51 16.43
N ASN A 180 -13.38 -18.07 16.99
CA ASN A 180 -14.09 -16.89 16.53
C ASN A 180 -13.41 -15.62 17.02
N ARG A 181 -13.11 -15.51 18.30
CA ARG A 181 -12.48 -14.32 18.88
C ARG A 181 -11.15 -13.96 18.21
N PRO A 182 -10.14 -14.85 18.06
CA PRO A 182 -8.89 -14.48 17.39
C PRO A 182 -9.11 -14.13 15.91
N MET A 183 -10.03 -14.80 15.20
CA MET A 183 -10.38 -14.47 13.82
C MET A 183 -11.02 -13.08 13.70
N LEU A 184 -11.99 -12.76 14.56
CA LEU A 184 -12.69 -11.48 14.58
C LEU A 184 -11.75 -10.33 14.98
N LEU A 185 -10.90 -10.53 15.99
CA LEU A 185 -9.85 -9.58 16.38
C LEU A 185 -8.90 -9.29 15.21
N ALA A 186 -8.43 -10.31 14.50
CA ALA A 186 -7.54 -10.15 13.34
C ALA A 186 -8.21 -9.38 12.19
N LEU A 187 -9.47 -9.71 11.84
CA LEU A 187 -10.24 -9.00 10.82
C LEU A 187 -10.43 -7.52 11.17
N ILE A 188 -10.90 -7.23 12.40
CA ILE A 188 -11.24 -5.88 12.85
C ILE A 188 -10.00 -5.00 12.98
N SER A 189 -8.89 -5.55 13.49
CA SER A 189 -7.59 -4.88 13.54
C SER A 189 -7.05 -4.59 12.13
N GLY A 190 -7.19 -5.55 11.20
CA GLY A 190 -6.84 -5.37 9.78
C GLY A 190 -7.66 -4.30 9.05
N TRP A 191 -8.80 -3.85 9.61
CA TRP A 191 -9.57 -2.69 9.10
C TRP A 191 -9.22 -1.38 9.83
N GLY A 192 -8.10 -1.33 10.56
CA GLY A 192 -7.60 -0.15 11.25
C GLY A 192 -8.37 0.23 12.52
N ALA A 193 -9.24 -0.64 13.05
CA ALA A 193 -9.94 -0.37 14.32
C ALA A 193 -9.11 -0.86 15.53
N LYS A 194 -9.26 -0.19 16.68
CA LYS A 194 -8.55 -0.57 17.92
C LYS A 194 -9.28 -1.74 18.56
N THR A 195 -8.64 -2.88 18.76
CA THR A 195 -9.31 -4.07 19.31
C THR A 195 -9.00 -4.33 20.78
N LEU A 196 -10.00 -4.75 21.55
CA LEU A 196 -9.86 -5.22 22.93
C LEU A 196 -10.38 -6.66 23.05
N GLN A 197 -9.54 -7.55 23.56
CA GLN A 197 -9.89 -8.95 23.84
C GLN A 197 -10.62 -9.05 25.18
N LEU A 198 -11.85 -9.60 25.18
CA LEU A 198 -12.69 -9.74 26.39
C LEU A 198 -12.76 -11.17 26.93
N GLY A 199 -12.14 -12.13 26.23
CA GLY A 199 -12.06 -13.53 26.64
C GLY A 199 -13.29 -14.38 26.26
N VAL A 200 -13.54 -15.41 27.06
CA VAL A 200 -14.66 -16.35 26.92
C VAL A 200 -15.55 -16.22 28.15
N CYS A 201 -16.87 -16.19 27.96
CA CYS A 201 -17.86 -16.27 29.02
C CYS A 201 -18.63 -17.61 28.95
N SER A 202 -18.85 -18.23 30.11
CA SER A 202 -19.79 -19.36 30.24
C SER A 202 -21.23 -18.90 30.05
N ASP A 203 -22.15 -19.81 29.74
CA ASP A 203 -23.57 -19.47 29.52
C ASP A 203 -24.31 -19.29 30.86
N ARG A 204 -23.89 -18.29 31.64
CA ARG A 204 -24.52 -17.85 32.88
C ARG A 204 -24.96 -16.39 32.71
N LYS A 205 -26.27 -16.16 32.78
CA LYS A 205 -26.90 -14.88 32.40
C LYS A 205 -26.29 -13.69 33.16
N GLU A 206 -26.08 -13.84 34.46
CA GLU A 206 -25.61 -12.79 35.36
C GLU A 206 -24.16 -12.39 35.06
N GLU A 207 -23.28 -13.37 34.85
CA GLU A 207 -21.87 -13.14 34.51
C GLU A 207 -21.73 -12.52 33.13
N LEU A 208 -22.53 -12.98 32.16
CA LEU A 208 -22.57 -12.42 30.81
C LEU A 208 -23.06 -10.97 30.83
N LYS A 209 -24.08 -10.65 31.63
CA LYS A 209 -24.57 -9.28 31.85
C LYS A 209 -23.48 -8.39 32.44
N GLU A 210 -22.81 -8.84 33.50
CA GLU A 210 -21.74 -8.08 34.15
C GLU A 210 -20.56 -7.82 33.19
N LEU A 211 -20.15 -8.85 32.43
CA LEU A 211 -19.05 -8.74 31.47
C LEU A 211 -19.40 -7.82 30.30
N ILE A 212 -20.63 -7.88 29.77
CA ILE A 212 -21.12 -6.96 28.73
C ILE A 212 -21.07 -5.51 29.24
N MET A 213 -21.57 -5.24 30.45
CA MET A 213 -21.57 -3.88 31.01
C MET A 213 -20.15 -3.35 31.22
N LYS A 214 -19.27 -4.13 31.87
CA LYS A 214 -17.84 -3.80 32.06
C LYS A 214 -17.07 -3.61 30.75
N ALA A 215 -17.46 -4.31 29.68
CA ALA A 215 -16.88 -4.13 28.36
C ALA A 215 -17.31 -2.80 27.72
N LEU A 216 -18.61 -2.47 27.78
CA LEU A 216 -19.20 -1.29 27.14
C LEU A 216 -18.72 0.04 27.74
N GLU A 217 -18.24 0.05 28.98
CA GLU A 217 -17.50 1.18 29.55
C GLU A 217 -16.25 1.53 28.73
N LYS A 218 -15.54 0.51 28.22
CA LYS A 218 -14.20 0.62 27.61
C LYS A 218 -14.21 0.67 26.08
N VAL A 219 -15.31 0.25 25.43
CA VAL A 219 -15.39 0.10 23.97
C VAL A 219 -16.53 0.92 23.36
N ASP A 220 -16.44 1.26 22.08
CA ASP A 220 -17.51 1.90 21.31
C ASP A 220 -18.46 0.87 20.67
N VAL A 221 -17.87 -0.25 20.26
CA VAL A 221 -18.55 -1.39 19.64
C VAL A 221 -18.20 -2.66 20.40
N LEU A 222 -19.19 -3.47 20.73
CA LEU A 222 -19.01 -4.83 21.25
C LEU A 222 -19.39 -5.83 20.16
N VAL A 223 -18.51 -6.80 19.91
CA VAL A 223 -18.76 -7.94 19.03
C VAL A 223 -18.75 -9.21 19.88
N ALA A 224 -19.92 -9.79 20.11
CA ALA A 224 -20.07 -11.10 20.73
C ALA A 224 -20.15 -12.19 19.64
N SER A 225 -19.70 -13.41 19.93
CA SER A 225 -19.92 -14.58 19.06
C SER A 225 -20.37 -15.79 19.87
N GLY A 226 -21.45 -16.45 19.43
CA GLY A 226 -22.14 -17.49 20.20
C GLY A 226 -23.36 -16.94 20.94
N GLY A 227 -24.11 -17.78 21.65
CA GLY A 227 -25.17 -17.36 22.57
C GLY A 227 -26.40 -16.64 21.95
N VAL A 228 -26.61 -16.74 20.63
CA VAL A 228 -27.63 -16.00 19.84
C VAL A 228 -28.62 -16.87 19.06
N SER A 229 -28.60 -18.20 19.24
CA SER A 229 -29.43 -19.13 18.46
C SER A 229 -30.84 -19.28 19.08
N MET A 230 -31.32 -20.51 19.25
CA MET A 230 -32.65 -20.86 19.80
C MET A 230 -32.55 -21.86 20.96
N GLY A 231 -31.36 -22.06 21.53
CA GLY A 231 -31.12 -22.92 22.67
C GLY A 231 -31.51 -22.25 23.98
N GLU A 232 -31.84 -23.07 24.98
CA GLU A 232 -32.26 -22.62 26.32
C GLU A 232 -31.21 -21.75 27.04
N HIS A 233 -29.95 -21.82 26.59
CA HIS A 233 -28.79 -21.13 27.17
C HIS A 233 -28.31 -19.95 26.29
N ASP A 234 -29.03 -19.59 25.21
CA ASP A 234 -28.69 -18.45 24.33
C ASP A 234 -29.10 -17.09 24.98
N TYR A 235 -28.43 -16.73 26.07
CA TYR A 235 -28.77 -15.55 26.87
C TYR A 235 -28.43 -14.20 26.23
N VAL A 236 -27.63 -14.15 25.16
CA VAL A 236 -27.15 -12.87 24.59
C VAL A 236 -28.32 -12.03 24.07
N LYS A 237 -29.23 -12.62 23.29
CA LYS A 237 -30.36 -11.85 22.73
C LYS A 237 -31.31 -11.34 23.83
N PRO A 238 -31.81 -12.16 24.78
CA PRO A 238 -32.62 -11.67 25.90
C PRO A 238 -31.94 -10.58 26.73
N LEU A 239 -30.61 -10.68 26.97
CA LEU A 239 -29.86 -9.64 27.67
C LEU A 239 -29.78 -8.33 26.88
N LEU A 240 -29.66 -8.38 25.55
CA LEU A 240 -29.66 -7.16 24.73
C LEU A 240 -31.05 -6.51 24.65
N GLU A 241 -32.12 -7.30 24.76
CA GLU A 241 -33.50 -6.81 24.90
C GLU A 241 -33.77 -6.19 26.29
N GLU A 242 -33.12 -6.71 27.34
CA GLU A 242 -33.18 -6.16 28.71
C GLU A 242 -32.36 -4.86 28.87
N LEU A 243 -31.19 -4.79 28.23
CA LEU A 243 -30.22 -3.70 28.41
C LEU A 243 -30.36 -2.53 27.42
N GLY A 244 -31.11 -2.69 26.33
CA GLY A 244 -31.19 -1.68 25.27
C GLY A 244 -32.17 -2.03 24.16
N THR A 245 -31.90 -1.51 22.95
CA THR A 245 -32.78 -1.70 21.80
C THR A 245 -32.18 -2.69 20.81
N VAL A 246 -32.82 -3.85 20.63
CA VAL A 246 -32.53 -4.77 19.52
C VAL A 246 -33.24 -4.28 18.25
N HIS A 247 -32.48 -4.08 17.17
CA HIS A 247 -33.00 -3.61 15.88
C HIS A 247 -33.38 -4.78 14.96
N PHE A 248 -32.63 -5.87 15.03
CA PHE A 248 -32.97 -7.15 14.42
C PHE A 248 -32.29 -8.29 15.19
N GLY A 249 -32.91 -9.47 15.19
CA GLY A 249 -32.34 -10.71 15.77
C GLY A 249 -32.27 -11.89 14.79
N ARG A 250 -32.70 -11.71 13.54
CA ARG A 250 -32.61 -12.71 12.46
C ARG A 250 -32.43 -12.03 11.11
N LEU A 251 -31.72 -12.68 10.20
CA LEU A 251 -31.48 -12.23 8.82
C LEU A 251 -31.88 -13.33 7.81
N LEU A 252 -32.47 -12.91 6.69
CA LEU A 252 -32.76 -13.80 5.55
C LEU A 252 -31.49 -13.99 4.71
N MET A 253 -30.57 -14.82 5.21
CA MET A 253 -29.28 -15.08 4.56
C MET A 253 -28.70 -16.44 4.94
N LYS A 254 -27.73 -16.90 4.14
CA LYS A 254 -26.88 -18.05 4.42
C LYS A 254 -25.41 -17.72 4.12
N PRO A 255 -24.44 -18.10 4.98
CA PRO A 255 -24.60 -18.35 6.42
C PRO A 255 -24.95 -17.03 7.15
N GLY A 256 -25.33 -17.08 8.44
CA GLY A 256 -25.55 -15.86 9.25
C GLY A 256 -26.94 -15.63 9.86
N LYS A 257 -27.92 -16.52 9.62
CA LYS A 257 -29.33 -16.33 10.04
C LYS A 257 -29.56 -15.75 11.46
N PRO A 258 -28.96 -16.23 12.56
CA PRO A 258 -29.30 -15.76 13.91
C PRO A 258 -28.45 -14.55 14.37
N THR A 259 -28.00 -13.69 13.45
CA THR A 259 -27.24 -12.48 13.83
C THR A 259 -28.17 -11.46 14.47
N THR A 260 -27.75 -10.90 15.60
CA THR A 260 -28.47 -9.85 16.33
C THR A 260 -27.67 -8.55 16.33
N PHE A 261 -28.35 -7.42 16.12
CA PHE A 261 -27.78 -6.08 16.28
C PHE A 261 -28.60 -5.27 17.28
N ALA A 262 -27.92 -4.67 18.24
CA ALA A 262 -28.51 -3.87 19.30
C ALA A 262 -27.74 -2.57 19.54
N THR A 263 -28.42 -1.61 20.16
CA THR A 263 -27.79 -0.37 20.65
C THR A 263 -28.16 -0.12 22.09
N LEU A 264 -27.14 0.08 22.93
CA LEU A 264 -27.25 0.30 24.37
C LEU A 264 -26.74 1.71 24.70
N ASN A 265 -27.22 2.32 25.77
CA ASN A 265 -26.72 3.63 26.26
C ASN A 265 -25.95 3.42 27.55
N VAL A 266 -24.63 3.69 27.54
CA VAL A 266 -23.73 3.49 28.69
C VAL A 266 -22.94 4.77 28.91
N GLY A 267 -23.02 5.35 30.12
CA GLY A 267 -22.34 6.61 30.46
C GLY A 267 -22.75 7.79 29.55
N GLY A 268 -24.04 7.88 29.20
CA GLY A 268 -24.56 8.89 28.28
C GLY A 268 -24.16 8.71 26.80
N LYS A 269 -23.42 7.65 26.45
CA LYS A 269 -22.95 7.38 25.09
C LYS A 269 -23.65 6.15 24.51
N LYS A 270 -24.15 6.29 23.28
CA LYS A 270 -24.69 5.17 22.50
C LYS A 270 -23.56 4.22 22.09
N LYS A 271 -23.74 2.94 22.36
CA LYS A 271 -22.82 1.83 22.04
C LYS A 271 -23.47 0.91 21.03
N LEU A 272 -22.68 0.34 20.13
CA LEU A 272 -23.16 -0.67 19.18
C LEU A 272 -22.83 -2.07 19.68
N VAL A 273 -23.78 -3.01 19.58
CA VAL A 273 -23.53 -4.42 19.91
C VAL A 273 -23.94 -5.30 18.73
N PHE A 274 -22.97 -6.04 18.21
CA PHE A 274 -23.18 -7.07 17.20
C PHE A 274 -23.00 -8.44 17.87
N ALA A 275 -24.05 -9.23 17.92
CA ALA A 275 -23.99 -10.59 18.45
C ALA A 275 -24.09 -11.57 17.27
N LEU A 276 -22.93 -12.14 16.93
CA LEU A 276 -22.70 -12.95 15.74
C LEU A 276 -22.91 -14.45 16.04
N PRO A 277 -23.30 -15.27 15.04
CA PRO A 277 -23.56 -16.69 15.28
C PRO A 277 -22.28 -17.46 15.65
N GLY A 278 -22.37 -18.45 16.55
CA GLY A 278 -21.21 -19.23 17.01
C GLY A 278 -20.50 -20.04 15.91
N ASN A 279 -21.19 -20.40 14.82
CA ASN A 279 -20.58 -21.11 13.69
C ASN A 279 -19.55 -20.21 12.97
N PRO A 280 -18.25 -20.58 12.87
CA PRO A 280 -17.18 -19.65 12.48
C PRO A 280 -17.33 -18.97 11.12
N VAL A 281 -17.82 -19.67 10.10
CA VAL A 281 -18.07 -19.06 8.79
C VAL A 281 -19.18 -18.01 8.88
N SER A 282 -20.20 -18.27 9.73
CA SER A 282 -21.28 -17.31 9.95
C SER A 282 -20.73 -16.03 10.56
N ALA A 283 -19.95 -16.15 11.65
CA ALA A 283 -19.28 -15.02 12.29
C ALA A 283 -18.38 -14.24 11.32
N PHE A 284 -17.56 -14.94 10.53
CA PHE A 284 -16.72 -14.34 9.48
C PHE A 284 -17.55 -13.53 8.48
N THR A 285 -18.55 -14.15 7.86
CA THR A 285 -19.42 -13.54 6.85
C THR A 285 -20.17 -12.33 7.42
N THR A 286 -20.76 -12.45 8.62
CA THR A 286 -21.54 -11.37 9.23
C THR A 286 -20.66 -10.23 9.73
N CYS A 287 -19.42 -10.52 10.14
CA CYS A 287 -18.44 -9.48 10.48
C CYS A 287 -18.10 -8.62 9.25
N HIS A 288 -17.83 -9.24 8.10
CA HIS A 288 -17.62 -8.51 6.85
C HIS A 288 -18.85 -7.72 6.37
N LEU A 289 -20.06 -8.29 6.49
CA LEU A 289 -21.28 -7.66 5.94
C LEU A 289 -21.91 -6.59 6.85
N LEU A 290 -21.64 -6.60 8.16
CA LEU A 290 -22.34 -5.76 9.13
C LEU A 290 -21.37 -4.95 10.03
N VAL A 291 -20.31 -5.60 10.52
CA VAL A 291 -19.34 -4.94 11.42
C VAL A 291 -18.41 -4.02 10.63
N ARG A 292 -17.79 -4.50 9.54
CA ARG A 292 -16.94 -3.69 8.65
C ARG A 292 -17.61 -2.37 8.19
N PRO A 293 -18.82 -2.35 7.59
CA PRO A 293 -19.46 -1.11 7.16
C PRO A 293 -19.79 -0.17 8.33
N ALA A 294 -20.20 -0.71 9.47
CA ALA A 294 -20.47 0.09 10.66
C ALA A 294 -19.19 0.74 11.22
N LEU A 295 -18.07 0.02 11.25
CA LEU A 295 -16.77 0.55 11.66
C LEU A 295 -16.25 1.61 10.69
N GLN A 296 -16.40 1.42 9.38
CA GLN A 296 -16.06 2.43 8.38
C GLN A 296 -16.89 3.71 8.58
N ARG A 297 -18.20 3.59 8.85
CA ARG A 297 -19.05 4.75 9.13
C ARG A 297 -18.71 5.45 10.45
N LEU A 298 -18.34 4.69 11.49
CA LEU A 298 -17.86 5.22 12.79
C LEU A 298 -16.48 5.87 12.69
N ARG A 299 -15.61 5.40 11.79
CA ARG A 299 -14.35 6.06 11.43
C ARG A 299 -14.57 7.38 10.69
N GLY A 300 -15.82 7.76 10.36
CA GLY A 300 -16.15 9.03 9.72
C GLY A 300 -16.23 8.99 8.19
N LEU A 301 -16.08 7.83 7.54
CA LEU A 301 -16.23 7.71 6.08
C LEU A 301 -17.69 7.98 5.65
N PRO A 302 -17.91 8.53 4.44
CA PRO A 302 -19.24 8.70 3.87
C PRO A 302 -19.84 7.33 3.52
N LEU A 303 -21.17 7.20 3.62
CA LEU A 303 -21.90 5.94 3.47
C LEU A 303 -21.57 5.19 2.16
N ALA A 304 -21.31 5.92 1.07
CA ALA A 304 -20.89 5.36 -0.22
C ALA A 304 -19.56 4.60 -0.16
N LYS A 305 -18.61 5.07 0.66
CA LYS A 305 -17.29 4.43 0.90
C LYS A 305 -17.32 3.38 2.02
N CYS A 306 -18.49 3.12 2.65
CA CYS A 306 -18.63 2.14 3.73
C CYS A 306 -19.06 0.73 3.27
N ARG A 307 -19.40 0.51 2.00
CA ARG A 307 -19.79 -0.82 1.51
C ARG A 307 -18.58 -1.55 0.90
N ASN A 308 -18.56 -2.87 0.96
CA ASN A 308 -17.61 -3.65 0.18
C ASN A 308 -17.76 -3.32 -1.31
N ALA A 309 -16.63 -3.18 -2.01
CA ALA A 309 -16.63 -3.11 -3.46
C ALA A 309 -17.31 -4.36 -4.03
N THR A 310 -18.17 -4.16 -5.03
CA THR A 310 -18.95 -5.22 -5.67
C THR A 310 -18.56 -5.28 -7.14
N VAL A 311 -18.18 -6.44 -7.64
CA VAL A 311 -17.86 -6.68 -9.05
C VAL A 311 -18.77 -7.74 -9.63
N SER A 312 -18.93 -7.73 -10.96
CA SER A 312 -19.49 -8.86 -11.68
C SER A 312 -18.39 -9.90 -11.91
N ALA A 313 -18.66 -11.16 -11.56
CA ALA A 313 -17.73 -12.26 -11.75
C ALA A 313 -18.43 -13.47 -12.37
N VAL A 314 -17.76 -14.13 -13.32
CA VAL A 314 -18.27 -15.28 -14.06
C VAL A 314 -17.91 -16.58 -13.35
N LEU A 315 -18.89 -17.43 -13.09
CA LEU A 315 -18.69 -18.73 -12.43
C LEU A 315 -17.84 -19.67 -13.30
N THR A 316 -16.82 -20.29 -12.72
CA THR A 316 -15.94 -21.28 -13.38
C THR A 316 -16.49 -22.71 -13.33
N HIS A 317 -17.64 -22.92 -12.68
CA HIS A 317 -18.37 -24.18 -12.59
C HIS A 317 -19.77 -23.89 -12.03
N SER A 318 -20.73 -24.80 -12.27
CA SER A 318 -22.07 -24.68 -11.69
C SER A 318 -22.06 -24.76 -10.16
N ILE A 319 -22.90 -23.95 -9.51
CA ILE A 319 -23.07 -23.91 -8.06
C ILE A 319 -24.53 -24.21 -7.70
N LYS A 320 -24.75 -25.28 -6.93
CA LYS A 320 -26.06 -25.57 -6.33
C LYS A 320 -26.45 -24.49 -5.32
N LEU A 321 -27.65 -23.95 -5.47
CA LEU A 321 -28.21 -22.88 -4.64
C LEU A 321 -28.93 -23.43 -3.39
N ASP A 322 -29.23 -22.54 -2.44
CA ASP A 322 -30.14 -22.80 -1.32
C ASP A 322 -31.56 -22.44 -1.78
N ALA A 323 -32.54 -23.33 -1.59
CA ALA A 323 -33.90 -23.11 -2.09
C ALA A 323 -34.61 -21.91 -1.43
N ASP A 324 -34.31 -21.65 -0.15
CA ASP A 324 -35.10 -20.74 0.69
C ASP A 324 -34.43 -19.38 0.94
N ARG A 325 -33.11 -19.25 0.72
CA ARG A 325 -32.33 -18.08 1.17
C ARG A 325 -31.24 -17.70 0.18
N PRO A 326 -30.94 -16.40 0.02
CA PRO A 326 -29.73 -15.97 -0.66
C PRO A 326 -28.48 -16.44 0.11
N GLU A 327 -27.45 -16.86 -0.62
CA GLU A 327 -26.18 -17.34 -0.06
C GLU A 327 -25.03 -16.38 -0.37
N PHE A 328 -24.26 -16.05 0.67
CA PHE A 328 -22.96 -15.41 0.58
C PHE A 328 -21.88 -16.51 0.49
N HIS A 329 -21.65 -16.96 -0.73
CA HIS A 329 -20.83 -18.12 -1.06
C HIS A 329 -19.36 -17.71 -1.12
N ARG A 330 -18.47 -18.39 -0.39
CA ARG A 330 -17.03 -18.03 -0.38
C ARG A 330 -16.38 -18.49 -1.68
N ALA A 331 -15.70 -17.57 -2.34
CA ALA A 331 -15.02 -17.83 -3.61
C ALA A 331 -13.63 -17.18 -3.65
N CYS A 332 -12.81 -17.71 -4.55
CA CYS A 332 -11.61 -17.06 -5.06
C CYS A 332 -11.98 -16.37 -6.38
N LEU A 333 -11.85 -15.05 -6.41
CA LEU A 333 -11.81 -14.25 -7.63
C LEU A 333 -10.40 -14.19 -8.17
N ILE A 334 -10.29 -14.35 -9.48
CA ILE A 334 -9.07 -14.20 -10.26
C ILE A 334 -9.42 -13.31 -11.46
N TRP A 335 -8.54 -12.37 -11.82
CA TRP A 335 -8.72 -11.59 -13.04
C TRP A 335 -8.22 -12.37 -14.25
N ASP A 336 -9.06 -12.52 -15.27
CA ASP A 336 -8.66 -12.98 -16.59
C ASP A 336 -8.29 -11.78 -17.46
N SER A 337 -7.02 -11.68 -17.82
CA SER A 337 -6.48 -10.63 -18.68
C SER A 337 -6.73 -10.84 -20.18
N THR A 338 -7.16 -12.04 -20.59
CA THR A 338 -7.50 -12.39 -21.98
C THR A 338 -8.95 -12.05 -22.27
N GLU A 339 -9.86 -12.44 -21.38
CA GLU A 339 -11.30 -12.18 -21.52
C GLU A 339 -11.78 -10.92 -20.77
N HIS A 340 -10.87 -10.19 -20.12
CA HIS A 340 -11.12 -8.95 -19.38
C HIS A 340 -12.28 -9.04 -18.38
N LYS A 341 -12.33 -10.14 -17.61
CA LYS A 341 -13.40 -10.43 -16.64
C LYS A 341 -12.86 -11.07 -15.37
N PHE A 342 -13.59 -10.91 -14.26
CA PHE A 342 -13.33 -11.71 -13.07
C PHE A 342 -13.92 -13.11 -13.23
N LEU A 343 -13.11 -14.12 -12.92
CA LEU A 343 -13.53 -15.51 -12.80
C LEU A 343 -13.72 -15.87 -11.32
N ALA A 344 -14.82 -16.54 -10.99
CA ALA A 344 -15.21 -16.92 -9.64
C ALA A 344 -15.21 -18.43 -9.45
N THR A 345 -14.35 -18.92 -8.55
CA THR A 345 -14.23 -20.34 -8.20
C THR A 345 -14.61 -20.55 -6.73
N SER A 346 -15.60 -21.40 -6.44
CA SER A 346 -15.98 -21.79 -5.07
C SER A 346 -14.79 -22.31 -4.25
N THR A 347 -14.78 -22.04 -2.95
CA THR A 347 -13.86 -22.70 -1.99
C THR A 347 -14.29 -24.12 -1.58
N GLY A 348 -15.20 -24.73 -2.34
CA GLY A 348 -15.69 -26.10 -2.14
C GLY A 348 -16.81 -26.15 -1.09
N ARG A 349 -16.73 -27.10 -0.15
CA ARG A 349 -17.83 -27.38 0.81
C ARG A 349 -18.13 -26.17 1.71
N GLN A 350 -19.30 -25.56 1.51
CA GLN A 350 -19.72 -24.29 2.12
C GLN A 350 -20.42 -24.38 3.50
N ILE A 351 -20.39 -25.52 4.20
CA ILE A 351 -21.07 -25.66 5.51
C ILE A 351 -20.59 -24.61 6.53
N SER A 352 -21.50 -24.06 7.34
CA SER A 352 -21.25 -22.86 8.17
C SER A 352 -20.27 -23.08 9.34
N SER A 353 -20.01 -24.32 9.72
CA SER A 353 -18.99 -24.70 10.72
C SER A 353 -17.59 -24.86 10.11
N ARG A 354 -17.45 -25.01 8.78
CA ARG A 354 -16.18 -25.30 8.11
C ARG A 354 -15.41 -24.01 7.78
N LEU A 355 -14.66 -23.50 8.75
CA LEU A 355 -13.80 -22.33 8.59
C LEU A 355 -12.77 -22.45 7.44
N LEU A 356 -12.38 -23.68 7.07
CA LEU A 356 -11.56 -23.95 5.88
C LEU A 356 -12.15 -23.38 4.56
N SER A 357 -13.46 -23.11 4.49
CA SER A 357 -14.08 -22.45 3.33
C SER A 357 -13.80 -20.95 3.24
N CYS A 358 -13.32 -20.31 4.32
CA CYS A 358 -12.87 -18.92 4.31
C CYS A 358 -11.38 -18.77 3.96
N ARG A 359 -10.59 -19.85 4.07
CA ARG A 359 -9.18 -19.85 3.67
C ARG A 359 -9.07 -19.58 2.17
N ASN A 360 -8.27 -18.58 1.79
CA ASN A 360 -8.09 -18.08 0.43
C ASN A 360 -9.38 -17.54 -0.23
N ALA A 361 -10.47 -17.32 0.52
CA ALA A 361 -11.63 -16.61 0.00
C ALA A 361 -11.33 -15.11 -0.01
N ASN A 362 -11.25 -14.51 -1.21
CA ASN A 362 -11.11 -13.06 -1.38
C ASN A 362 -12.45 -12.39 -1.78
N ALA A 363 -13.53 -13.17 -1.97
CA ALA A 363 -14.87 -12.66 -2.19
C ALA A 363 -16.00 -13.50 -1.57
N LEU A 364 -17.16 -12.87 -1.42
CA LEU A 364 -18.45 -13.51 -1.20
C LEU A 364 -19.33 -13.30 -2.44
N LEU A 365 -19.67 -14.37 -3.15
CA LEU A 365 -20.66 -14.31 -4.23
C LEU A 365 -22.05 -14.13 -3.62
N CYS A 366 -22.82 -13.18 -4.14
CA CYS A 366 -24.21 -12.94 -3.78
C CYS A 366 -25.11 -13.82 -4.63
N LEU A 367 -25.30 -15.07 -4.21
CA LEU A 367 -26.14 -16.03 -4.92
C LEU A 367 -27.61 -15.87 -4.47
N PRO A 368 -28.58 -15.87 -5.40
CA PRO A 368 -30.00 -15.84 -5.05
C PRO A 368 -30.46 -17.17 -4.42
N ALA A 369 -31.66 -17.17 -3.86
CA ALA A 369 -32.36 -18.42 -3.56
C ALA A 369 -32.79 -19.10 -4.87
N GLY A 370 -32.72 -20.44 -4.94
CA GLY A 370 -33.07 -21.20 -6.14
C GLY A 370 -32.54 -22.62 -6.16
N THR A 371 -32.36 -23.19 -7.36
CA THR A 371 -31.87 -24.55 -7.57
C THR A 371 -30.37 -24.61 -7.90
N GLU A 372 -29.93 -23.89 -8.94
CA GLU A 372 -28.57 -23.90 -9.45
C GLU A 372 -28.24 -22.58 -10.18
N ALA A 373 -27.00 -22.12 -10.06
CA ALA A 373 -26.41 -21.11 -10.93
C ALA A 373 -25.37 -21.81 -11.83
N PRO A 374 -25.54 -21.83 -13.16
CA PRO A 374 -24.68 -22.62 -14.04
C PRO A 374 -23.30 -21.99 -14.25
N GLU A 375 -22.34 -22.80 -14.69
CA GLU A 375 -21.06 -22.32 -15.23
C GLU A 375 -21.26 -21.24 -16.30
N GLY A 376 -20.34 -20.28 -16.36
CA GLY A 376 -20.44 -19.14 -17.29
C GLY A 376 -21.45 -18.06 -16.86
N HIS A 377 -22.29 -18.30 -15.85
CA HIS A 377 -23.21 -17.28 -15.34
C HIS A 377 -22.46 -16.18 -14.59
N ALA A 378 -22.87 -14.93 -14.80
CA ALA A 378 -22.31 -13.76 -14.11
C ALA A 378 -23.08 -13.50 -12.80
N VAL A 379 -22.35 -13.40 -11.69
CA VAL A 379 -22.91 -13.13 -10.35
C VAL A 379 -22.23 -11.92 -9.72
N ALA A 380 -22.95 -11.19 -8.87
CA ALA A 380 -22.34 -10.14 -8.06
C ALA A 380 -21.43 -10.75 -6.98
N ALA A 381 -20.23 -10.20 -6.82
CA ALA A 381 -19.24 -10.66 -5.85
C ALA A 381 -18.75 -9.50 -4.98
N LEU A 382 -18.96 -9.62 -3.67
CA LEU A 382 -18.46 -8.68 -2.67
C LEU A 382 -17.00 -8.97 -2.37
N MET A 383 -16.12 -8.03 -2.68
CA MET A 383 -14.69 -8.15 -2.47
C MET A 383 -14.39 -8.04 -0.96
N LEU A 384 -13.63 -9.00 -0.43
CA LEU A 384 -13.16 -9.03 0.96
C LEU A 384 -11.80 -8.32 1.10
N ASP A 385 -10.92 -8.60 0.14
CA ASP A 385 -9.54 -8.13 -0.01
C ASP A 385 -9.45 -7.22 -1.26
N SER A 386 -8.40 -6.40 -1.38
CA SER A 386 -8.05 -5.62 -2.58
C SER A 386 -7.04 -6.35 -3.49
N THR A 387 -6.44 -7.44 -3.00
CA THR A 387 -5.38 -8.18 -3.68
C THR A 387 -5.91 -9.45 -4.35
N PHE A 388 -5.65 -9.57 -5.65
CA PHE A 388 -6.13 -10.67 -6.50
C PHE A 388 -4.96 -11.28 -7.27
N GLY A 389 -5.03 -12.59 -7.53
CA GLY A 389 -4.14 -13.24 -8.48
C GLY A 389 -4.55 -12.92 -9.92
N ASN A 390 -3.58 -12.96 -10.83
CA ASN A 390 -3.82 -12.91 -12.28
C ASN A 390 -3.93 -14.34 -12.83
N ALA A 391 -4.90 -14.63 -13.69
CA ALA A 391 -5.17 -15.99 -14.17
C ALA A 391 -3.98 -16.62 -14.91
N THR A 392 -3.20 -15.78 -15.60
CA THR A 392 -1.98 -16.17 -16.33
C THR A 392 -0.93 -16.82 -15.43
N ASP A 393 -0.84 -16.43 -14.16
CA ASP A 393 0.09 -17.04 -13.20
C ASP A 393 -0.53 -18.25 -12.48
N ALA A 394 -1.86 -18.25 -12.28
CA ALA A 394 -2.57 -19.32 -11.58
C ALA A 394 -2.60 -20.64 -12.37
N MET A 395 -2.72 -20.57 -13.69
CA MET A 395 -2.67 -21.74 -14.59
C MET A 395 -1.34 -22.52 -14.51
N ALA A 396 -0.23 -21.85 -14.21
CA ALA A 396 1.06 -22.51 -14.00
C ALA A 396 1.16 -23.26 -12.65
N ALA A 397 0.32 -22.92 -11.68
CA ALA A 397 0.33 -23.51 -10.33
C ALA A 397 -0.72 -24.61 -10.10
N MET A 398 -1.76 -24.69 -10.95
CA MET A 398 -2.86 -25.66 -10.82
C MET A 398 -2.65 -26.96 -11.62
N SER A 399 -1.54 -27.11 -12.33
CA SER A 399 -1.23 -28.26 -13.21
C SER A 399 -0.60 -29.47 -12.50
N THR A 400 -0.47 -29.45 -11.16
CA THR A 400 0.00 -30.60 -10.37
C THR A 400 -1.18 -31.38 -9.79
N PRO A 401 -1.47 -32.62 -10.24
CA PRO A 401 -2.56 -33.42 -9.68
C PRO A 401 -2.27 -33.79 -8.21
N ILE A 402 -3.22 -33.53 -7.32
CA ILE A 402 -3.21 -34.14 -5.99
C ILE A 402 -3.61 -35.60 -6.17
N GLN A 403 -2.62 -36.48 -6.34
CA GLN A 403 -2.85 -37.92 -6.31
C GLN A 403 -3.25 -38.36 -4.90
N ASN A 404 -4.30 -39.18 -4.82
CA ASN A 404 -4.72 -39.81 -3.57
C ASN A 404 -3.60 -40.72 -3.04
N ALA A 405 -3.01 -40.34 -1.91
CA ALA A 405 -2.09 -41.19 -1.16
C ALA A 405 -2.76 -41.67 0.13
N GLU A 406 -3.37 -42.85 0.08
CA GLU A 406 -3.63 -43.64 1.29
C GLU A 406 -2.30 -44.19 1.79
N SER A 407 -1.75 -43.63 2.87
CA SER A 407 -0.65 -44.27 3.59
C SER A 407 -0.63 -43.91 5.08
N SER A 408 -0.67 -44.97 5.89
CA SER A 408 -0.14 -45.12 7.26
C SER A 408 0.22 -43.85 8.06
N PHE A 409 -0.57 -43.57 9.10
CA PHE A 409 -0.17 -42.67 10.18
C PHE A 409 1.07 -43.21 10.93
N GLN A 410 2.23 -42.58 10.75
CA GLN A 410 3.30 -42.58 11.73
C GLN A 410 3.28 -41.27 12.52
N THR A 411 3.10 -41.37 13.83
CA THR A 411 3.10 -40.24 14.76
C THR A 411 4.51 -39.66 14.90
N SER A 412 4.78 -38.54 14.22
CA SER A 412 5.93 -37.69 14.52
C SER A 412 5.52 -36.55 15.46
N ALA A 413 6.40 -36.22 16.42
CA ALA A 413 6.15 -35.18 17.41
C ALA A 413 5.88 -33.81 16.76
N PRO A 414 5.08 -32.93 17.39
CA PRO A 414 4.68 -31.65 16.79
C PRO A 414 5.90 -30.76 16.53
N ARG A 415 6.25 -30.57 15.25
CA ARG A 415 7.19 -29.51 14.85
C ARG A 415 6.59 -28.17 15.24
N LYS A 416 7.29 -27.42 16.11
CA LYS A 416 6.99 -26.02 16.38
C LYS A 416 7.03 -25.24 15.07
N TYR A 417 5.87 -24.84 14.57
CA TYR A 417 5.76 -23.90 13.46
C TYR A 417 6.09 -22.50 13.99
N ASN A 418 7.37 -22.16 14.00
CA ASN A 418 7.77 -20.75 14.05
C ASN A 418 7.38 -20.13 12.70
N ALA A 419 6.37 -19.25 12.71
CA ALA A 419 6.12 -18.40 11.55
C ALA A 419 7.36 -17.53 11.30
N PRO A 420 7.80 -17.33 10.04
CA PRO A 420 8.84 -16.37 9.74
C PRO A 420 8.26 -14.96 9.91
N ASP A 421 8.38 -14.42 11.12
CA ASP A 421 8.03 -13.04 11.49
C ASP A 421 9.08 -12.07 10.91
N ARG A 422 9.25 -12.12 9.58
CA ARG A 422 10.27 -11.38 8.83
C ARG A 422 9.86 -9.92 8.71
N ILE A 423 10.29 -9.14 9.70
CA ILE A 423 10.31 -7.68 9.64
C ILE A 423 11.40 -7.26 8.65
N PHE A 424 11.00 -6.58 7.57
CA PHE A 424 11.95 -6.04 6.60
C PHE A 424 12.40 -4.67 7.07
N ARG A 425 13.70 -4.47 7.20
CA ARG A 425 14.29 -3.21 7.66
C ARG A 425 14.68 -2.34 6.46
N ALA A 426 14.15 -1.12 6.43
CA ALA A 426 14.41 -0.13 5.40
C ALA A 426 15.19 1.05 5.98
N GLY A 427 16.24 1.48 5.28
CA GLY A 427 16.81 2.82 5.42
C GLY A 427 16.19 3.75 4.40
N LEU A 428 15.76 4.94 4.81
CA LEU A 428 15.30 6.03 3.95
C LEU A 428 16.36 7.13 3.88
N LEU A 429 16.80 7.45 2.67
CA LEU A 429 17.76 8.52 2.41
C LEU A 429 17.08 9.61 1.56
N THR A 430 16.91 10.79 2.13
CA THR A 430 16.47 12.00 1.44
C THR A 430 17.72 12.77 0.98
N ILE A 431 17.85 13.04 -0.32
CA ILE A 431 18.96 13.83 -0.88
C ILE A 431 18.43 15.24 -1.17
N SER A 432 18.86 16.24 -0.39
CA SER A 432 18.48 17.65 -0.59
C SER A 432 19.37 18.59 0.23
N ASP A 433 20.05 19.52 -0.45
CA ASP A 433 20.89 20.54 0.17
C ASP A 433 20.11 21.47 1.10
N ARG A 434 18.90 21.87 0.69
CA ARG A 434 18.02 22.75 1.48
C ARG A 434 17.62 22.10 2.81
N VAL A 435 17.25 20.83 2.76
CA VAL A 435 16.83 20.09 3.94
C VAL A 435 18.02 19.78 4.85
N TYR A 436 19.18 19.43 4.26
CA TYR A 436 20.42 19.22 4.99
C TYR A 436 20.93 20.50 5.69
N ALA A 437 20.83 21.65 5.01
CA ALA A 437 21.15 22.96 5.58
C ALA A 437 20.11 23.47 6.60
N GLY A 438 19.03 22.72 6.85
CA GLY A 438 17.97 23.08 7.79
C GLY A 438 17.09 24.26 7.32
N THR A 439 17.19 24.68 6.06
CA THR A 439 16.36 25.77 5.51
C THR A 439 14.93 25.33 5.20
N VAL A 440 14.73 24.02 5.01
CA VAL A 440 13.42 23.37 4.80
C VAL A 440 13.37 22.08 5.65
N ARG A 441 12.19 21.66 6.12
CA ARG A 441 12.01 20.39 6.84
C ARG A 441 11.93 19.21 5.86
N ASP A 442 12.45 18.03 6.23
CA ASP A 442 12.22 16.81 5.43
C ASP A 442 10.75 16.41 5.52
N MET A 443 10.07 16.38 4.39
CA MET A 443 8.71 15.86 4.27
C MET A 443 8.61 14.61 3.40
N SER A 444 9.62 14.35 2.54
CA SER A 444 9.65 13.23 1.61
C SER A 444 10.02 11.93 2.30
N GLY A 445 10.95 11.98 3.26
CA GLY A 445 11.27 10.86 4.15
C GLY A 445 10.04 10.38 4.94
N PRO A 446 9.34 11.26 5.70
CA PRO A 446 8.09 10.93 6.38
C PRO A 446 6.99 10.38 5.46
N ALA A 447 6.75 11.00 4.29
CA ALA A 447 5.75 10.52 3.34
C ALA A 447 6.06 9.10 2.84
N MET A 448 7.32 8.80 2.51
CA MET A 448 7.73 7.45 2.10
C MET A 448 7.66 6.44 3.26
N ALA A 449 7.99 6.86 4.49
CA ALA A 449 7.80 6.03 5.68
C ALA A 449 6.31 5.68 5.88
N GLY A 450 5.41 6.64 5.63
CA GLY A 450 3.96 6.42 5.60
C GLY A 450 3.56 5.41 4.53
N ALA A 451 4.03 5.57 3.29
CA ALA A 451 3.76 4.64 2.20
C ALA A 451 4.23 3.21 2.50
N LEU A 452 5.45 3.05 3.05
CA LEU A 452 6.00 1.73 3.43
C LEU A 452 5.19 1.04 4.54
N ARG A 453 4.59 1.81 5.46
CA ARG A 453 3.67 1.28 6.48
C ARG A 453 2.33 0.82 5.90
N GLN A 454 1.96 1.27 4.70
CA GLN A 454 0.72 0.88 4.00
C GLN A 454 0.89 -0.33 3.06
N VAL A 455 2.09 -0.93 2.97
CA VAL A 455 2.34 -2.10 2.12
C VAL A 455 1.72 -3.36 2.74
N ASP A 456 0.55 -3.75 2.25
CA ASP A 456 -0.12 -4.98 2.67
C ASP A 456 0.79 -6.21 2.49
N LYS A 457 0.72 -7.12 3.47
CA LYS A 457 1.43 -8.43 3.54
C LYS A 457 2.92 -8.40 3.85
N VAL A 458 3.58 -7.23 3.98
CA VAL A 458 4.99 -7.14 4.38
C VAL A 458 5.17 -6.14 5.51
N ARG A 459 5.71 -6.58 6.65
CA ARG A 459 5.97 -5.69 7.79
C ARG A 459 7.30 -4.96 7.58
N ILE A 460 7.24 -3.74 7.07
CA ILE A 460 8.42 -2.89 6.84
C ILE A 460 8.64 -1.96 8.05
N GLU A 461 9.82 -2.05 8.66
CA GLU A 461 10.31 -1.18 9.73
C GLU A 461 11.32 -0.20 9.12
N VAL A 462 11.02 1.10 9.13
CA VAL A 462 12.00 2.15 8.80
C VAL A 462 12.93 2.30 10.00
N VAL A 463 14.16 1.79 9.88
CA VAL A 463 15.15 1.74 10.98
C VAL A 463 16.11 2.94 10.99
N SER A 464 16.19 3.66 9.88
CA SER A 464 16.96 4.90 9.77
C SER A 464 16.31 5.78 8.71
N ALA A 465 16.09 7.05 9.04
CA ALA A 465 15.81 8.10 8.08
C ALA A 465 16.93 9.14 8.20
N LYS A 466 17.54 9.52 7.09
CA LYS A 466 18.63 10.49 7.05
C LYS A 466 18.48 11.44 5.86
N VAL A 467 18.92 12.67 6.07
CA VAL A 467 19.05 13.68 5.02
C VAL A 467 20.53 13.89 4.73
N VAL A 468 20.88 14.01 3.45
CA VAL A 468 22.22 14.36 2.97
C VAL A 468 22.13 15.44 1.89
N PRO A 469 23.17 16.26 1.70
CA PRO A 469 23.28 17.10 0.51
C PRO A 469 23.52 16.23 -0.74
N ASP A 470 23.40 16.80 -1.94
CA ASP A 470 23.70 16.12 -3.22
C ASP A 470 25.21 16.02 -3.48
N GLU A 471 25.95 15.56 -2.47
CA GLU A 471 27.39 15.39 -2.50
C GLU A 471 27.75 13.91 -2.41
N VAL A 472 28.51 13.45 -3.39
CA VAL A 472 28.84 12.03 -3.60
C VAL A 472 29.46 11.40 -2.35
N ASP A 473 30.35 12.11 -1.66
CA ASP A 473 31.03 11.60 -0.47
C ASP A 473 30.11 11.54 0.77
N GLN A 474 29.14 12.46 0.88
CA GLN A 474 28.13 12.49 1.96
C GLN A 474 27.10 11.37 1.78
N ILE A 475 26.57 11.21 0.57
CA ILE A 475 25.69 10.10 0.19
C ILE A 475 26.41 8.76 0.45
N GLN A 476 27.67 8.64 0.03
CA GLN A 476 28.48 7.46 0.29
C GLN A 476 28.70 7.21 1.79
N ALA A 477 28.99 8.22 2.59
CA ALA A 477 29.23 8.06 4.03
C ALA A 477 28.01 7.47 4.72
N VAL A 478 26.81 8.00 4.44
CA VAL A 478 25.56 7.50 5.03
C VAL A 478 25.24 6.08 4.56
N VAL A 479 25.38 5.76 3.27
CA VAL A 479 25.16 4.40 2.76
C VAL A 479 26.20 3.40 3.31
N LYS A 480 27.42 3.86 3.64
CA LYS A 480 28.46 3.03 4.29
C LYS A 480 28.19 2.73 5.76
N GLU A 481 27.47 3.60 6.47
CA GLU A 481 27.11 3.40 7.88
C GLU A 481 25.97 2.40 8.09
N TRP A 482 25.11 2.19 7.08
CA TRP A 482 24.00 1.25 7.20
C TRP A 482 24.46 -0.21 7.16
N PRO A 483 23.93 -1.07 8.03
CA PRO A 483 24.41 -2.45 8.19
C PRO A 483 24.21 -3.26 6.92
N LYS A 484 25.28 -3.93 6.46
CA LYS A 484 25.22 -4.84 5.31
C LYS A 484 24.37 -6.08 5.63
N PRO A 485 23.61 -6.62 4.66
CA PRO A 485 22.89 -7.86 4.83
C PRO A 485 23.82 -9.06 5.06
N SER A 486 23.29 -10.05 5.78
CA SER A 486 24.04 -11.21 6.24
C SER A 486 24.25 -12.24 5.14
N ARG A 487 25.50 -12.39 4.68
CA ARG A 487 26.01 -13.44 3.76
C ARG A 487 25.29 -13.55 2.40
N CYS A 488 25.95 -13.11 1.34
CA CYS A 488 25.67 -13.55 -0.03
C CYS A 488 26.75 -14.55 -0.49
N TYR A 489 26.33 -15.68 -1.06
CA TYR A 489 27.18 -16.57 -1.85
C TYR A 489 26.87 -16.36 -3.33
N THR A 490 27.78 -15.73 -4.08
CA THR A 490 27.69 -15.62 -5.54
C THR A 490 29.06 -15.79 -6.19
N ARG A 491 29.11 -16.61 -7.24
CA ARG A 491 30.30 -16.99 -8.00
C ARG A 491 30.44 -16.05 -9.20
N SER A 492 31.59 -15.41 -9.38
CA SER A 492 31.78 -14.37 -10.40
C SER A 492 32.13 -14.92 -11.79
N SER A 493 31.73 -14.18 -12.82
CA SER A 493 32.35 -14.21 -14.15
C SER A 493 32.68 -12.77 -14.58
N GLN A 494 33.89 -12.55 -15.09
CA GLN A 494 34.42 -11.22 -15.41
C GLN A 494 34.14 -10.80 -16.86
N GLY A 495 34.01 -9.48 -17.08
CA GLY A 495 33.99 -8.80 -18.39
C GLY A 495 34.52 -7.37 -18.23
N SER A 496 35.24 -6.84 -19.22
CA SER A 496 36.31 -5.85 -19.00
C SER A 496 35.98 -4.35 -19.16
N THR A 497 36.56 -3.57 -18.24
CA THR A 497 37.11 -2.19 -18.29
C THR A 497 36.77 -1.16 -19.40
N GLY A 498 36.50 0.07 -18.94
CA GLY A 498 36.73 1.34 -19.66
C GLY A 498 36.62 2.58 -18.73
N GLN A 499 37.51 3.58 -18.84
CA GLN A 499 37.56 4.79 -17.99
C GLN A 499 37.41 6.09 -18.79
N ARG A 500 36.67 7.09 -18.25
CA ARG A 500 37.06 8.53 -18.12
C ARG A 500 35.95 9.37 -17.43
N ASN A 501 36.23 10.66 -17.19
CA ASN A 501 35.80 11.43 -16.02
C ASN A 501 34.49 12.26 -16.12
N SER A 502 33.97 12.55 -14.91
CA SER A 502 33.27 13.77 -14.45
C SER A 502 31.81 14.05 -14.86
N ARG A 503 31.04 14.54 -13.86
CA ARG A 503 29.57 14.66 -13.74
C ARG A 503 28.85 13.31 -13.58
N VAL A 504 28.14 13.15 -12.46
CA VAL A 504 27.42 11.92 -12.10
C VAL A 504 26.25 11.72 -13.05
N SER A 505 26.38 10.76 -13.95
CA SER A 505 25.24 10.21 -14.69
C SER A 505 24.49 9.21 -13.81
N TYR A 506 23.23 8.95 -14.14
CA TYR A 506 22.46 7.78 -13.67
C TYR A 506 23.25 6.44 -13.77
N LYS A 507 24.23 6.36 -14.68
CA LYS A 507 25.14 5.21 -14.80
C LYS A 507 26.18 5.10 -13.68
N ASP A 508 26.60 6.22 -13.10
CA ASP A 508 27.70 6.27 -12.13
C ASP A 508 27.21 5.91 -10.73
N ALA A 509 26.04 6.40 -10.30
CA ALA A 509 25.39 5.95 -9.06
C ALA A 509 25.11 4.43 -9.09
N ARG A 510 24.68 3.90 -10.24
CA ARG A 510 24.49 2.46 -10.47
C ARG A 510 25.81 1.69 -10.36
N LYS A 511 26.90 2.22 -10.92
CA LYS A 511 28.24 1.62 -10.84
C LYS A 511 28.75 1.61 -9.39
N LEU A 512 28.54 2.70 -8.65
CA LEU A 512 28.94 2.84 -7.24
C LEU A 512 28.24 1.81 -6.33
N ALA A 513 26.95 1.54 -6.57
CA ALA A 513 26.22 0.47 -5.89
C ALA A 513 26.75 -0.94 -6.21
N GLN A 514 27.25 -1.17 -7.42
CA GLN A 514 27.87 -2.44 -7.81
C GLN A 514 29.28 -2.59 -7.22
N ASP A 515 30.15 -1.59 -7.34
CA ASP A 515 31.53 -1.59 -6.83
C ASP A 515 31.59 -1.77 -5.29
N TYR A 516 30.56 -1.32 -4.57
CA TYR A 516 30.41 -1.51 -3.11
C TYR A 516 30.08 -2.96 -2.69
N SER A 517 29.63 -3.80 -3.64
CA SER A 517 29.38 -5.23 -3.44
C SER A 517 30.62 -6.09 -3.66
N GLU A 518 31.50 -5.71 -4.59
CA GLU A 518 32.64 -6.54 -5.03
C GLU A 518 33.93 -6.29 -4.20
N SER A 519 34.16 -5.05 -3.75
CA SER A 519 35.45 -4.56 -3.24
C SER A 519 35.98 -5.16 -1.92
N ARG A 520 35.27 -6.10 -1.26
CA ARG A 520 35.76 -6.80 -0.04
C ARG A 520 35.77 -8.33 -0.11
N ALA A 521 35.56 -8.94 -1.29
CA ALA A 521 35.65 -10.39 -1.45
C ALA A 521 37.09 -10.93 -1.61
N VAL A 522 38.10 -10.06 -1.76
CA VAL A 522 39.43 -10.43 -2.29
C VAL A 522 40.47 -10.76 -1.21
N SER A 523 40.22 -10.53 0.08
CA SER A 523 41.24 -10.64 1.14
C SER A 523 41.43 -12.05 1.74
N SER A 524 40.95 -13.13 1.11
CA SER A 524 41.16 -14.49 1.63
C SER A 524 41.04 -15.63 0.60
N CYS A 525 42.05 -15.82 -0.25
CA CYS A 525 42.51 -17.18 -0.58
C CYS A 525 43.91 -17.14 -1.22
N GLY A 526 44.90 -17.72 -0.54
CA GLY A 526 46.22 -17.98 -1.14
C GLY A 526 46.33 -19.41 -1.66
N ARG A 527 47.03 -19.59 -2.79
CA ARG A 527 47.63 -20.85 -3.29
C ARG A 527 46.74 -22.11 -3.28
N HIS A 528 46.31 -22.56 -4.47
CA HIS A 528 46.87 -23.79 -5.07
C HIS A 528 46.54 -23.89 -6.57
N SER A 529 47.15 -24.87 -7.23
CA SER A 529 47.47 -24.88 -8.66
C SER A 529 46.49 -25.65 -9.56
N GLU A 530 46.57 -25.32 -10.84
CA GLU A 530 46.18 -26.06 -12.06
C GLU A 530 45.80 -27.55 -11.88
N LYS A 531 44.68 -27.99 -12.49
CA LYS A 531 44.73 -28.65 -13.82
C LYS A 531 43.36 -29.10 -14.38
N ASP A 532 43.38 -29.23 -15.71
CA ASP A 532 42.56 -30.06 -16.60
C ASP A 532 41.06 -29.74 -16.86
N ALA A 533 40.66 -30.10 -18.08
CA ALA A 533 39.41 -29.72 -18.75
C ALA A 533 38.72 -30.94 -19.36
N HIS A 534 37.39 -30.90 -19.55
CA HIS A 534 36.72 -31.24 -20.82
C HIS A 534 35.18 -31.20 -20.78
N CYS A 535 34.61 -30.82 -21.93
CA CYS A 535 33.32 -31.23 -22.56
C CYS A 535 31.99 -31.32 -21.78
N ASN A 536 31.03 -30.51 -22.27
CA ASN A 536 29.69 -30.88 -22.75
C ASN A 536 28.93 -32.05 -22.08
N SER A 537 27.80 -31.76 -21.43
CA SER A 537 26.45 -31.85 -22.07
C SER A 537 25.30 -31.74 -21.05
N ALA A 538 24.12 -31.30 -21.54
CA ALA A 538 22.76 -31.47 -21.01
C ALA A 538 22.49 -31.24 -19.49
N GLY A 539 21.65 -30.25 -19.15
CA GLY A 539 21.00 -30.22 -17.84
C GLY A 539 20.39 -28.88 -17.41
N LYS A 540 19.07 -28.88 -17.21
CA LYS A 540 18.22 -27.82 -16.62
C LYS A 540 18.88 -27.02 -15.49
N THR A 541 18.67 -25.70 -15.46
CA THR A 541 18.33 -24.97 -14.21
C THR A 541 17.69 -23.60 -14.52
N GLU A 542 16.62 -23.28 -13.80
CA GLU A 542 15.82 -22.05 -13.95
C GLU A 542 16.17 -20.99 -12.88
N SER A 543 15.66 -19.77 -13.09
CA SER A 543 15.07 -18.89 -12.06
C SER A 543 15.86 -18.59 -10.77
N CYS A 544 16.29 -17.32 -10.62
CA CYS A 544 15.51 -16.35 -9.84
C CYS A 544 16.06 -14.92 -9.98
N CYS A 545 15.26 -13.99 -10.50
CA CYS A 545 15.50 -12.53 -10.44
C CYS A 545 14.18 -11.79 -10.76
N ARG A 546 13.38 -11.47 -9.74
CA ARG A 546 12.16 -10.65 -9.94
C ARG A 546 12.49 -9.16 -9.86
N LYS A 547 12.26 -8.43 -10.95
CA LYS A 547 12.21 -6.96 -10.91
C LYS A 547 10.86 -6.51 -10.36
N LEU A 548 10.87 -5.78 -9.24
CA LEU A 548 9.72 -4.99 -8.83
C LEU A 548 9.72 -3.67 -9.63
N PHE A 549 8.84 -3.57 -10.63
CA PHE A 549 8.49 -2.30 -11.25
C PHE A 549 7.27 -1.73 -10.52
N CYS A 550 7.43 -0.59 -9.85
CA CYS A 550 6.32 0.19 -9.34
C CYS A 550 5.97 1.26 -10.37
N ASN A 551 4.85 1.06 -11.09
CA ASN A 551 4.31 2.06 -12.01
C ASN A 551 3.12 2.76 -11.33
N CYS A 552 3.33 3.95 -10.78
CA CYS A 552 2.23 4.81 -10.35
C CYS A 552 1.50 5.36 -11.58
N ARG A 553 0.26 4.89 -11.81
CA ARG A 553 -0.71 5.53 -12.70
C ARG A 553 -2.13 5.45 -12.13
N SER A 554 -2.70 6.60 -11.84
CA SER A 554 -4.13 6.89 -11.73
C SER A 554 -4.36 8.21 -12.47
N ALA A 555 -5.35 8.41 -13.33
CA ALA A 555 -6.32 7.51 -13.98
C ALA A 555 -6.45 7.98 -15.47
N ALA A 556 -7.48 7.77 -16.31
CA ALA A 556 -8.77 7.10 -16.19
C ALA A 556 -9.20 6.52 -17.58
N SER A 557 -10.49 6.63 -17.93
CA SER A 557 -11.14 6.22 -19.18
C SER A 557 -10.91 7.13 -20.39
N CYS A 558 -10.74 6.54 -21.58
CA CYS A 558 -11.26 7.10 -22.84
C CYS A 558 -11.73 5.96 -23.75
N ALA A 559 -13.05 5.86 -23.95
CA ALA A 559 -13.62 5.02 -25.00
C ALA A 559 -13.53 5.75 -26.36
N SER A 560 -13.54 4.97 -27.44
CA SER A 560 -13.27 5.41 -28.81
C SER A 560 -14.13 6.57 -29.33
N PHE A 561 -13.47 7.56 -29.94
CA PHE A 561 -14.00 8.28 -31.09
C PHE A 561 -12.90 8.42 -32.15
N ASP A 562 -13.23 8.07 -33.39
CA ASP A 562 -12.28 7.99 -34.51
C ASP A 562 -12.48 9.19 -35.46
N SER A 563 -11.42 9.97 -35.70
CA SER A 563 -10.93 10.29 -37.05
C SER A 563 -9.93 11.46 -37.08
N ARG A 564 -8.82 11.22 -37.80
CA ARG A 564 -7.96 12.21 -38.49
C ARG A 564 -7.53 13.49 -37.73
N PHE A 565 -6.34 13.49 -37.15
CA PHE A 565 -5.19 14.31 -37.63
C PHE A 565 -3.91 13.87 -36.88
N GLY A 566 -2.76 13.90 -37.55
CA GLY A 566 -1.53 13.26 -37.06
C GLY A 566 -0.50 14.20 -36.43
N ALA A 567 -0.03 13.87 -35.23
CA ALA A 567 1.31 14.18 -34.73
C ALA A 567 1.70 13.18 -33.63
N ARG A 568 2.91 12.59 -33.70
CA ARG A 568 3.40 11.64 -32.69
C ARG A 568 4.07 12.39 -31.54
N THR A 569 3.55 12.26 -30.33
CA THR A 569 4.26 12.61 -29.08
C THR A 569 4.10 11.49 -28.06
N SER A 570 5.20 10.87 -27.65
CA SER A 570 5.22 9.86 -26.59
C SER A 570 5.15 10.51 -25.20
N PRO A 571 4.34 9.99 -24.26
CA PRO A 571 4.43 10.40 -22.87
C PRO A 571 5.75 9.86 -22.29
N ARG A 572 6.61 10.73 -21.75
CA ARG A 572 7.85 10.33 -21.08
C ARG A 572 7.52 9.76 -19.69
N GLU A 573 8.11 8.62 -19.35
CA GLU A 573 8.03 8.03 -18.01
C GLU A 573 8.89 8.83 -17.03
N PHE A 574 8.34 9.18 -15.86
CA PHE A 574 9.16 9.47 -14.68
C PHE A 574 9.64 8.13 -14.09
N LYS A 575 10.97 7.96 -13.97
CA LYS A 575 11.58 6.73 -13.42
C LYS A 575 12.04 6.92 -11.99
N LEU A 576 11.14 6.60 -11.05
CA LEU A 576 11.52 6.37 -9.66
C LEU A 576 12.29 5.02 -9.58
N THR A 577 13.62 5.09 -9.44
CA THR A 577 14.46 3.86 -9.42
C THR A 577 14.64 3.34 -8.00
N VAL A 578 13.73 2.45 -7.59
CA VAL A 578 13.79 1.80 -6.28
C VAL A 578 14.78 0.63 -6.28
N TYR A 579 15.83 0.71 -5.46
CA TYR A 579 16.79 -0.38 -5.26
C TYR A 579 16.36 -1.28 -4.08
N VAL A 580 15.53 -2.30 -4.35
CA VAL A 580 15.34 -3.40 -3.39
C VAL A 580 16.41 -4.47 -3.65
N MET A 581 17.48 -4.47 -2.84
CA MET A 581 18.43 -5.59 -2.83
C MET A 581 17.85 -6.75 -2.02
N GLU A 582 17.43 -7.81 -2.72
CA GLU A 582 17.04 -9.07 -2.09
C GLU A 582 18.29 -9.84 -1.66
N ALA A 583 18.73 -9.59 -0.43
CA ALA A 583 19.74 -10.40 0.24
C ALA A 583 19.10 -11.38 1.21
N SER A 584 19.75 -12.54 1.39
CA SER A 584 19.30 -13.63 2.25
C SER A 584 19.47 -13.36 3.75
N GLY A 585 18.87 -12.27 4.24
CA GLY A 585 18.92 -11.83 5.63
C GLY A 585 19.25 -10.34 5.76
N ASP A 586 18.22 -9.59 6.14
CA ASP A 586 18.25 -8.30 6.84
C ASP A 586 18.86 -7.07 6.13
N CYS A 587 18.01 -6.06 5.93
CA CYS A 587 18.27 -4.70 5.42
C CYS A 587 18.32 -4.50 3.89
N GLY A 588 17.47 -3.56 3.43
CA GLY A 588 17.49 -2.97 2.09
C GLY A 588 17.59 -1.43 2.17
N VAL A 589 18.16 -0.81 1.14
CA VAL A 589 18.51 0.61 1.07
C VAL A 589 17.59 1.32 0.07
N MET A 590 16.66 2.16 0.54
CA MET A 590 15.83 2.99 -0.34
C MET A 590 16.41 4.42 -0.41
N ILE A 591 16.83 4.79 -1.61
CA ILE A 591 17.32 6.14 -1.92
C ILE A 591 16.18 6.91 -2.60
N LEU A 592 15.81 8.05 -2.05
CA LEU A 592 14.87 8.99 -2.63
C LEU A 592 15.65 10.19 -3.16
N HIS A 593 15.55 10.42 -4.45
CA HIS A 593 15.94 11.68 -5.07
C HIS A 593 14.67 12.48 -5.27
N THR A 594 14.56 13.60 -4.53
CA THR A 594 13.61 14.67 -4.83
C THR A 594 14.11 15.54 -5.96
#